data_AF-A0A1V9FHI3-F1
#
_entry.id   AF-A0A1V9FHI3-F1
#
_cell.length_a   1.000
_cell.length_b   1.000
_cell.length_c   1.000
_cell.angle_alpha   90.00
_cell.angle_beta   90.00
_cell.angle_gamma   90.00
#
_symmetry.space_group_name_H-M   'P 1'
#
loop_
_entity.id
_entity.type
_entity.pdbx_description
1 polymer ?
#
loop_
_entity_poly.entity_id
_entity_poly.type
_entity_poly.pdbx_seq_one_letter_code
_entity_poly.pdbx_strand_id
1 'polypeptide(L)'
;MNRFVVSIIISATCLLSCKGCLRHIYAVHEEVENLDIIFQDTSIQASSLIKYFDSVLKFDTANYKVLDSLGGLPLGEEQRIVYFKKYPNEYYRVSINAFPCWIMGVFNENIDRYHWVFSRSKIKDDELKRIEKRFNNEILSNAPKQNSH
;
A
#
# COMPACT_ATOMS: atom_id res chain seq x y z
N MET A 1 -32.15 69.99 0.32
CA MET A 1 -32.09 68.90 -0.68
C MET A 1 -31.28 69.40 -1.85
N ASN A 2 -30.03 68.97 -2.00
CA ASN A 2 -29.19 69.44 -3.10
C ASN A 2 -28.18 68.38 -3.52
N ARG A 3 -28.21 68.11 -4.83
CA ARG A 3 -27.13 67.65 -5.72
C ARG A 3 -26.77 66.16 -5.71
N PHE A 4 -27.39 65.43 -6.64
CA PHE A 4 -26.81 64.26 -7.28
C PHE A 4 -25.69 64.71 -8.22
N VAL A 5 -24.45 64.36 -7.89
CA VAL A 5 -23.30 64.44 -8.81
C VAL A 5 -23.06 63.02 -9.33
N VAL A 6 -23.19 62.87 -10.63
CA VAL A 6 -22.79 61.68 -11.40
C VAL A 6 -21.27 61.62 -11.37
N SER A 7 -20.70 60.54 -10.85
CA SER A 7 -19.30 60.19 -11.04
C SER A 7 -19.20 58.81 -11.65
N ILE A 8 -18.86 58.80 -12.93
CA ILE A 8 -18.37 57.65 -13.69
C ILE A 8 -17.05 57.23 -13.04
N ILE A 9 -17.03 56.07 -12.39
CA ILE A 9 -15.78 55.46 -11.93
C ILE A 9 -15.41 54.39 -12.95
N ILE A 10 -14.30 54.70 -13.63
CA ILE A 10 -13.64 53.92 -14.65
C ILE A 10 -13.18 52.59 -14.03
N SER A 11 -13.74 51.50 -14.55
CA SER A 11 -13.27 50.13 -14.31
C SER A 11 -12.00 49.90 -15.10
N ALA A 12 -10.84 50.00 -14.44
CA ALA A 12 -9.61 49.29 -14.80
C ALA A 12 -8.53 49.64 -13.78
N THR A 13 -8.32 48.76 -12.80
CA THR A 13 -7.00 48.30 -12.30
C THR A 13 -7.16 47.72 -10.90
N CYS A 14 -7.00 46.41 -10.77
CA CYS A 14 -6.00 45.82 -9.88
C CYS A 14 -5.99 44.29 -10.04
N LEU A 15 -5.21 43.86 -11.02
CA LEU A 15 -4.51 42.57 -11.06
C LEU A 15 -3.50 42.52 -9.90
N LEU A 16 -3.98 42.50 -8.66
CA LEU A 16 -3.11 42.37 -7.50
C LEU A 16 -3.57 41.21 -6.61
N SER A 17 -2.78 40.15 -6.72
CA SER A 17 -2.55 39.14 -5.68
C SER A 17 -3.64 38.10 -5.46
N CYS A 18 -3.82 37.24 -6.47
CA CYS A 18 -3.88 35.79 -6.22
C CYS A 18 -2.60 35.36 -5.47
N LYS A 19 -2.54 35.57 -4.15
CA LYS A 19 -1.54 34.94 -3.26
C LYS A 19 -2.17 33.88 -2.35
N GLY A 20 -3.34 33.36 -2.74
CA GLY A 20 -4.08 32.34 -1.99
C GLY A 20 -4.10 30.95 -2.64
N CYS A 21 -3.55 30.78 -3.84
CA CYS A 21 -3.50 29.47 -4.50
C CYS A 21 -2.12 28.85 -4.33
N LEU A 22 -2.12 27.58 -3.89
CA LEU A 22 -0.99 26.65 -3.88
C LEU A 22 0.02 26.84 -2.75
N ARG A 23 -0.46 26.76 -1.50
CA ARG A 23 0.28 25.90 -0.55
C ARG A 23 -0.08 24.46 -0.88
N HIS A 24 0.62 23.86 -1.84
CA HIS A 24 0.87 22.43 -1.75
C HIS A 24 1.65 22.24 -0.47
N ILE A 25 0.94 21.91 0.61
CA ILE A 25 1.55 21.42 1.83
C ILE A 25 2.09 20.05 1.44
N TYR A 26 3.36 19.99 1.07
CA TYR A 26 4.13 18.76 1.15
C TYR A 26 4.36 18.53 2.65
N ALA A 27 3.35 17.96 3.31
CA ALA A 27 3.63 17.25 4.54
C ALA A 27 4.50 16.08 4.10
N VAL A 28 5.81 16.17 4.35
CA VAL A 28 6.64 14.97 4.41
C VAL A 28 5.95 14.14 5.49
N HIS A 29 5.27 13.08 5.08
CA HIS A 29 4.59 12.19 6.01
C HIS A 29 5.68 11.73 6.98
N GLU A 30 5.59 12.17 8.25
CA GLU A 30 6.48 11.71 9.31
C GLU A 30 6.59 10.21 9.19
N GLU A 31 7.84 9.73 9.12
CA GLU A 31 8.26 8.36 8.88
C GLU A 31 7.14 7.37 9.20
N VAL A 32 6.35 7.01 8.18
CA VAL A 32 5.40 5.92 8.32
C VAL A 32 6.29 4.73 8.56
N GLU A 33 6.42 4.30 9.82
CA GLU A 33 7.07 3.05 10.16
C GLU A 33 6.39 2.00 9.29
N ASN A 34 7.06 1.55 8.24
CA ASN A 34 6.53 0.54 7.37
C ASN A 34 6.69 -0.81 8.07
N LEU A 35 5.78 -1.73 7.80
CA LEU A 35 5.83 -3.06 8.37
C LEU A 35 7.11 -3.79 7.94
N ASP A 36 7.48 -3.63 6.66
CA ASP A 36 8.71 -4.09 6.02
C ASP A 36 9.28 -5.39 6.62
N ILE A 37 8.47 -6.44 6.57
CA ILE A 37 8.98 -7.79 6.88
C ILE A 37 9.77 -8.26 5.65
N ILE A 38 11.10 -8.08 5.72
CA ILE A 38 12.03 -8.30 4.61
C ILE A 38 12.52 -9.76 4.57
N PHE A 39 12.46 -10.39 3.40
CA PHE A 39 12.90 -11.78 3.19
C PHE A 39 14.20 -11.83 2.38
N GLN A 40 15.32 -11.59 3.04
CA GLN A 40 16.66 -11.45 2.42
C GLN A 40 17.13 -12.70 1.66
N ASP A 41 16.65 -13.89 2.05
CA ASP A 41 17.20 -15.16 1.60
C ASP A 41 16.33 -15.79 0.51
N THR A 42 16.33 -15.16 -0.66
CA THR A 42 15.61 -15.74 -1.79
C THR A 42 16.62 -16.06 -2.89
N SER A 43 16.86 -17.33 -3.15
CA SER A 43 17.45 -17.77 -4.43
C SER A 43 16.43 -17.64 -5.58
N ILE A 44 15.44 -16.76 -5.43
CA ILE A 44 14.21 -16.70 -6.21
C ILE A 44 14.18 -15.35 -6.88
N GLN A 45 14.23 -15.32 -8.21
CA GLN A 45 14.10 -14.06 -8.93
C GLN A 45 12.69 -13.47 -8.76
N ALA A 46 12.60 -12.13 -8.70
CA ALA A 46 11.31 -11.43 -8.61
C ALA A 46 10.33 -11.86 -9.71
N SER A 47 10.81 -12.06 -10.94
CA SER A 47 10.02 -12.55 -12.08
C SER A 47 9.44 -13.95 -11.87
N SER A 48 10.18 -14.86 -11.22
CA SER A 48 9.69 -16.20 -10.86
C SER A 48 8.63 -16.12 -9.76
N LEU A 49 8.81 -15.23 -8.79
CA LEU A 49 7.85 -15.02 -7.72
C LEU A 49 6.54 -14.39 -8.23
N ILE A 50 6.62 -13.44 -9.16
CA ILE A 50 5.47 -12.88 -9.90
C ILE A 50 4.69 -14.01 -10.57
N LYS A 51 5.37 -14.82 -11.38
CA LYS A 51 4.73 -15.94 -12.09
C LYS A 51 4.10 -16.93 -11.12
N TYR A 52 4.78 -17.22 -10.02
CA TYR A 52 4.24 -18.10 -8.97
C TYR A 52 2.95 -17.53 -8.40
N PHE A 53 2.96 -16.26 -7.96
CA PHE A 53 1.76 -15.59 -7.45
C PHE A 53 0.63 -15.59 -8.48
N ASP A 54 0.89 -15.21 -9.73
CA ASP A 54 -0.14 -15.15 -10.76
C ASP A 54 -0.71 -16.55 -11.11
N SER A 55 0.08 -17.62 -10.91
CA SER A 55 -0.34 -19.01 -11.16
C SER A 55 -1.15 -19.63 -10.01
N VAL A 56 -0.78 -19.35 -8.77
CA VAL A 56 -1.36 -19.97 -7.56
C VAL A 56 -2.50 -19.11 -7.00
N LEU A 57 -2.34 -17.80 -7.07
CA LEU A 57 -3.26 -16.80 -6.54
C LEU A 57 -4.00 -16.15 -7.70
N LYS A 58 -4.75 -16.95 -8.48
CA LYS A 58 -5.79 -16.38 -9.34
C LYS A 58 -6.75 -15.63 -8.44
N PHE A 59 -6.52 -14.33 -8.31
CA PHE A 59 -7.29 -13.47 -7.42
C PHE A 59 -8.65 -13.33 -8.06
N ASP A 60 -9.63 -14.00 -7.47
CA ASP A 60 -11.02 -13.84 -7.87
C ASP A 60 -11.44 -12.42 -7.49
N THR A 61 -11.57 -11.57 -8.50
CA THR A 61 -12.00 -10.18 -8.37
C THR A 61 -13.38 -10.07 -7.73
N ALA A 62 -14.16 -11.16 -7.63
CA ALA A 62 -15.41 -11.20 -6.87
C ALA A 62 -15.21 -10.99 -5.35
N ASN A 63 -14.01 -11.23 -4.80
CA ASN A 63 -13.66 -10.89 -3.41
C ASN A 63 -13.23 -9.43 -3.23
N TYR A 64 -13.76 -8.53 -4.07
CA TYR A 64 -13.52 -7.10 -4.13
C TYR A 64 -13.66 -6.37 -2.77
N LYS A 65 -14.42 -6.93 -1.81
CA LYS A 65 -14.56 -6.37 -0.45
C LYS A 65 -13.22 -6.23 0.29
N VAL A 66 -12.25 -7.10 0.01
CA VAL A 66 -10.89 -7.00 0.59
C VAL A 66 -10.13 -5.83 -0.04
N LEU A 67 -10.34 -5.56 -1.33
CA LEU A 67 -9.74 -4.41 -2.02
C LEU A 67 -10.39 -3.09 -1.59
N ASP A 68 -11.70 -3.07 -1.34
CA ASP A 68 -12.41 -1.90 -0.80
C ASP A 68 -11.92 -1.53 0.62
N SER A 69 -11.52 -2.54 1.42
CA SER A 69 -10.92 -2.34 2.75
C SER A 69 -9.47 -1.84 2.75
N LEU A 70 -8.77 -1.81 1.61
CA LEU A 70 -7.42 -1.22 1.48
C LEU A 70 -7.40 0.32 1.65
N GLY A 71 -8.54 0.94 1.98
CA GLY A 71 -8.68 2.39 1.98
C GLY A 71 -8.57 2.98 0.57
N GLY A 72 -8.86 2.19 -0.47
CA GLY A 72 -8.83 2.63 -1.86
C GLY A 72 -7.44 2.83 -2.47
N LEU A 73 -6.36 2.37 -1.82
CA LEU A 73 -5.02 2.47 -2.39
C LEU A 73 -4.87 1.50 -3.57
N PRO A 74 -4.58 1.98 -4.79
CA PRO A 74 -4.35 1.09 -5.92
C PRO A 74 -3.14 0.19 -5.65
N LEU A 75 -3.23 -1.06 -6.12
CA LEU A 75 -2.08 -1.95 -6.15
C LEU A 75 -1.18 -1.53 -7.31
N GLY A 76 0.09 -1.29 -7.02
CA GLY A 76 1.09 -1.11 -8.08
C GLY A 76 1.27 -2.39 -8.88
N GLU A 77 1.81 -2.28 -10.09
CA GLU A 77 2.09 -3.45 -10.97
C GLU A 77 2.98 -4.49 -10.30
N GLU A 78 3.84 -4.03 -9.38
CA GLU A 78 4.79 -4.84 -8.62
C GLU A 78 4.30 -5.10 -7.19
N GLN A 79 2.99 -5.11 -6.98
CA GLN A 79 2.37 -5.49 -5.72
C GLN A 79 1.38 -6.62 -5.94
N ARG A 80 1.32 -7.53 -4.98
CA ARG A 80 0.34 -8.63 -4.96
C ARG A 80 -0.32 -8.73 -3.60
N ILE A 81 -1.59 -9.13 -3.61
CA ILE A 81 -2.28 -9.56 -2.40
C ILE A 81 -2.15 -11.08 -2.30
N VAL A 82 -1.55 -11.53 -1.21
CA VAL A 82 -1.43 -12.94 -0.86
C VAL A 82 -2.50 -13.27 0.15
N TYR A 83 -3.29 -14.31 -0.13
CA TYR A 83 -4.28 -14.85 0.79
C TYR A 83 -4.06 -16.35 0.96
N PHE A 84 -4.43 -16.87 2.12
CA PHE A 84 -4.26 -18.29 2.43
C PHE A 84 -5.62 -18.95 2.53
N LYS A 85 -5.87 -19.97 1.70
CA LYS A 85 -7.20 -20.63 1.64
C LYS A 85 -7.64 -21.20 3.01
N LYS A 86 -6.69 -21.62 3.84
CA LYS A 86 -6.93 -22.11 5.21
C LYS A 86 -7.20 -20.99 6.22
N TYR A 87 -6.86 -19.74 5.89
CA TYR A 87 -6.97 -18.58 6.76
C TYR A 87 -7.62 -17.42 5.99
N PRO A 88 -8.93 -17.51 5.72
CA PRO A 88 -9.63 -16.57 4.85
C PRO A 88 -9.69 -15.14 5.41
N ASN A 89 -9.37 -14.93 6.69
CA ASN A 89 -9.41 -13.61 7.33
C ASN A 89 -8.00 -12.98 7.44
N GLU A 90 -7.02 -13.52 6.70
CA GLU A 90 -5.63 -13.08 6.75
C GLU A 90 -5.07 -12.85 5.34
N TYR A 91 -4.62 -11.62 5.07
CA TYR A 91 -4.12 -11.19 3.77
C TYR A 91 -2.85 -10.37 3.93
N TYR A 92 -1.90 -10.54 2.99
CA TYR A 92 -0.65 -9.79 2.98
C TYR A 92 -0.53 -8.99 1.68
N ARG A 93 -0.18 -7.71 1.80
CA ARG A 93 0.23 -6.86 0.68
C ARG A 93 1.73 -6.98 0.54
N VAL A 94 2.18 -7.55 -0.57
CA VAL A 94 3.59 -7.88 -0.80
C VAL A 94 4.14 -6.99 -1.90
N SER A 95 5.32 -6.41 -1.66
CA SER A 95 6.13 -5.76 -2.68
C SER A 95 7.12 -6.74 -3.29
N ILE A 96 7.19 -6.73 -4.61
CA ILE A 96 8.08 -7.57 -5.42
C ILE A 96 8.97 -6.72 -6.36
N ASN A 97 8.90 -5.39 -6.22
CA ASN A 97 9.64 -4.41 -7.02
C ASN A 97 11.13 -4.34 -6.70
N ALA A 98 11.48 -4.62 -5.45
CA ALA A 98 12.84 -4.65 -4.98
C ALA A 98 13.13 -6.05 -4.45
N PHE A 99 14.35 -6.48 -4.72
CA PHE A 99 14.88 -7.70 -4.16
C PHE A 99 15.74 -7.34 -2.96
N PRO A 100 15.46 -7.89 -1.77
CA PRO A 100 14.48 -8.93 -1.43
C PRO A 100 13.01 -8.49 -1.42
N CYS A 101 12.06 -9.41 -1.65
CA CYS A 101 10.64 -9.11 -1.47
C CYS A 101 10.30 -8.86 0.01
N TRP A 102 9.24 -8.10 0.27
CA TRP A 102 8.77 -7.82 1.64
C TRP A 102 7.26 -7.67 1.75
N ILE A 103 6.74 -7.89 2.96
CA ILE A 103 5.34 -7.60 3.29
C ILE A 103 5.23 -6.14 3.74
N MET A 104 4.46 -5.35 2.99
CA MET A 104 4.21 -3.94 3.25
C MET A 104 3.05 -3.72 4.21
N GLY A 105 2.07 -4.64 4.22
CA GLY A 105 0.89 -4.52 5.04
C GLY A 105 0.20 -5.84 5.25
N VAL A 106 -0.51 -5.96 6.37
CA VAL A 106 -1.25 -7.16 6.76
C VAL A 106 -2.68 -6.77 7.12
N PHE A 107 -3.66 -7.48 6.57
CA PHE A 107 -5.00 -7.51 7.12
C PHE A 107 -5.17 -8.81 7.89
N ASN A 108 -5.53 -8.72 9.17
CA ASN A 108 -5.80 -9.86 10.02
C ASN A 108 -6.69 -9.38 11.17
N GLU A 109 -7.90 -9.94 11.26
CA GLU A 109 -8.91 -9.52 12.24
C GLU A 109 -8.46 -9.69 13.70
N ASN A 110 -7.45 -10.53 13.96
CA ASN A 110 -6.85 -10.70 15.29
C ASN A 110 -5.85 -9.59 15.66
N ILE A 111 -5.37 -8.82 14.68
CA ILE A 111 -4.48 -7.67 14.87
C ILE A 111 -5.30 -6.38 14.85
N ASP A 112 -6.03 -6.14 13.75
CA ASP A 112 -6.98 -5.05 13.59
C ASP A 112 -8.20 -5.60 12.83
N ARG A 113 -9.38 -5.47 13.44
CA ARG A 113 -10.63 -6.02 12.91
C ARG A 113 -11.06 -5.38 11.59
N TYR A 114 -10.69 -4.14 11.35
CA TYR A 114 -11.30 -3.34 10.29
C TYR A 114 -10.29 -2.81 9.27
N HIS A 115 -9.01 -2.70 9.63
CA HIS A 115 -8.04 -2.00 8.81
C HIS A 115 -6.81 -2.85 8.49
N TRP A 116 -6.18 -2.48 7.38
CA TRP A 116 -4.82 -2.91 7.08
C TRP A 116 -3.83 -2.30 8.06
N VAL A 117 -2.90 -3.12 8.53
CA VAL A 117 -1.80 -2.73 9.38
C VAL A 117 -0.55 -2.59 8.53
N PHE A 118 -0.11 -1.34 8.36
CA PHE A 118 1.11 -1.00 7.61
C PHE A 118 2.30 -0.68 8.53
N SER A 119 2.10 -0.69 9.85
CA SER A 119 3.13 -0.31 10.81
C SER A 119 3.52 -1.46 11.72
N ARG A 120 4.82 -1.72 11.79
CA ARG A 120 5.39 -2.83 12.58
C ARG A 120 5.08 -2.69 14.07
N SER A 121 5.11 -1.47 14.61
CA SER A 121 4.85 -1.20 16.04
C SER A 121 3.42 -1.55 16.49
N LYS A 122 2.48 -1.73 15.54
CA LYS A 122 1.12 -2.20 15.82
C LYS A 122 0.99 -3.72 15.90
N ILE A 123 2.03 -4.47 15.57
CA ILE A 123 2.04 -5.93 15.57
C ILE A 123 2.96 -6.43 16.68
N LYS A 124 2.47 -7.37 17.49
CA LYS A 124 3.27 -8.00 18.55
C LYS A 124 4.37 -8.86 17.93
N ASP A 125 5.51 -9.00 18.63
CA ASP A 125 6.68 -9.75 18.13
C ASP A 125 6.40 -11.23 17.83
N ASP A 126 5.56 -11.89 18.62
CA ASP A 126 5.14 -13.27 18.40
C ASP A 126 4.31 -13.41 17.11
N GLU A 127 3.45 -12.43 16.86
CA GLU A 127 2.63 -12.36 15.65
C GLU A 127 3.48 -12.04 14.41
N LEU A 128 4.47 -11.15 14.53
CA LEU A 128 5.47 -10.90 13.47
C LEU A 128 6.20 -12.19 13.09
N LYS A 129 6.71 -12.94 14.09
CA LYS A 129 7.36 -14.24 13.86
C LYS A 129 6.43 -15.26 13.21
N ARG A 130 5.15 -15.28 13.58
CA ARG A 130 4.14 -16.17 12.97
C ARG A 130 3.94 -15.83 11.49
N ILE A 131 3.80 -14.55 11.16
CA ILE A 131 3.64 -14.05 9.78
C ILE A 131 4.88 -14.41 8.94
N GLU A 132 6.08 -14.11 9.45
CA GLU A 132 7.35 -14.45 8.81
C GLU A 132 7.45 -15.95 8.52
N LYS A 133 7.21 -16.79 9.54
CA LYS A 133 7.27 -18.25 9.40
C LYS A 133 6.26 -18.77 8.38
N ARG A 134 5.03 -18.24 8.39
CA ARG A 134 4.00 -18.66 7.44
C ARG A 134 4.39 -18.31 6.02
N PHE A 135 4.78 -17.06 5.78
CA PHE A 135 5.14 -16.61 4.44
C PHE A 135 6.31 -17.43 3.88
N ASN A 136 7.32 -17.70 4.70
CA ASN A 136 8.43 -18.58 4.32
C ASN A 136 7.95 -19.99 3.94
N ASN A 137 7.11 -20.62 4.76
CA ASN A 137 6.70 -22.02 4.59
C ASN A 137 5.62 -22.26 3.52
N GLU A 138 4.78 -21.27 3.25
CA GLU A 138 3.65 -21.44 2.32
C GLU A 138 3.91 -20.79 0.97
N ILE A 139 4.75 -19.75 0.93
CA ILE A 139 5.06 -19.00 -0.30
C ILE A 139 6.50 -19.29 -0.74
N LEU A 140 7.50 -18.86 0.03
CA LEU A 140 8.89 -18.86 -0.47
C LEU A 140 9.47 -20.27 -0.64
N SER A 141 9.11 -21.23 0.22
CA SER A 141 9.57 -22.62 0.09
C SER A 141 8.95 -23.36 -1.10
N ASN A 142 7.78 -22.90 -1.58
CA ASN A 142 7.03 -23.51 -2.68
C ASN A 142 7.26 -22.81 -4.02
N ALA A 143 7.76 -21.57 -4.00
CA ALA A 143 8.11 -20.84 -5.20
C ALA A 143 9.32 -21.52 -5.89
N PRO A 144 9.29 -21.63 -7.24
CA PRO A 144 10.35 -22.28 -7.99
C PRO A 144 11.67 -21.52 -7.81
N LYS A 145 12.64 -22.18 -7.19
CA LYS A 145 14.02 -21.71 -7.11
C LYS A 145 14.67 -21.84 -8.48
N GLN A 146 15.60 -20.95 -8.81
CA GLN A 146 16.43 -21.20 -9.98
C GLN A 146 17.29 -22.44 -9.73
N ASN A 147 17.29 -23.37 -10.69
CA ASN A 147 18.43 -24.26 -10.85
C ASN A 147 19.58 -23.37 -11.27
N SER A 148 20.58 -23.20 -10.42
CA SER A 148 21.87 -22.63 -10.79
C SER A 148 22.48 -23.53 -11.88
N HIS A 149 22.28 -23.12 -13.14
CA HIS A 149 22.95 -23.68 -14.31
C HIS A 149 24.22 -22.89 -14.58
#